data_AF-Q2L215-F1
#
_entry.id   AF-Q2L215-F1
#
_cell.length_a   1.000
_cell.length_b   1.000
_cell.length_c   1.000
_cell.angle_alpha   90.00
_cell.angle_beta   90.00
_cell.angle_gamma   90.00
#
_symmetry.space_group_name_H-M   'P 1'
#
loop_
_entity.id
_entity.type
_entity.pdbx_description
1 polymer ?
#
loop_
_entity_poly.entity_id
_entity_poly.type
_entity_poly.pdbx_seq_one_letter_code
_entity_poly.pdbx_strand_id
1 'polypeptide(L)'
;MKLKLSQNSIFAVLLRSPWWMSAGVAVFLCVAAFGALPKDFAAVAVFSAVPFAIISLLSAVRQWKKPSEARVLAVAQAVADMSWAQFADTAEAGFKRDGCEVERLQTAGADFLLRRGDHQALVSARRWKAAAVGVEPLRELQALREKRGAREAIFIALGDVSDKAWHYARLQDVSLMTAPELAKLLRDQKLQ
;
A
#
# COMPACT_ATOMS: atom_id res chain seq x y z
N MET A 1 19.19 -11.48 6.20
CA MET A 1 19.05 -12.27 4.95
C MET A 1 17.62 -12.17 4.45
N LYS A 2 17.38 -11.58 3.27
CA LYS A 2 16.03 -11.44 2.68
C LYS A 2 15.66 -12.75 1.98
N LEU A 3 14.85 -13.59 2.64
CA LEU A 3 14.30 -14.81 2.04
C LEU A 3 13.35 -14.39 0.90
N LYS A 4 13.80 -14.52 -0.35
CA LYS A 4 12.96 -14.36 -1.54
C LYS A 4 12.08 -15.62 -1.68
N LEU A 5 10.83 -15.54 -1.25
CA LEU A 5 9.83 -16.58 -1.54
C LEU A 5 9.49 -16.56 -3.04
N SER A 6 9.52 -17.74 -3.68
CA SER A 6 9.24 -17.92 -5.10
C SER A 6 7.79 -17.55 -5.45
N GLN A 7 7.58 -16.90 -6.60
CA GLN A 7 6.28 -16.35 -7.02
C GLN A 7 5.17 -17.40 -7.19
N ASN A 8 5.53 -18.67 -7.34
CA ASN A 8 4.60 -19.80 -7.49
C ASN A 8 4.53 -20.70 -6.24
N SER A 9 5.04 -20.23 -5.10
CA SER A 9 4.96 -20.99 -3.85
C SER A 9 3.52 -21.02 -3.33
N ILE A 10 3.08 -22.19 -2.86
CA ILE A 10 1.78 -22.40 -2.22
C ILE A 10 1.54 -21.40 -1.08
N PHE A 11 2.59 -20.99 -0.37
CA PHE A 11 2.54 -19.95 0.67
C PHE A 11 2.23 -18.55 0.11
N ALA A 12 2.71 -18.21 -1.09
CA ALA A 12 2.43 -16.94 -1.74
C ALA A 12 0.99 -16.87 -2.29
N VAL A 13 0.48 -18.01 -2.77
CA VAL A 13 -0.92 -18.16 -3.20
C VAL A 13 -1.85 -18.05 -1.98
N LEU A 14 -1.56 -18.74 -0.88
CA LEU A 14 -2.32 -18.64 0.38
C LEU A 14 -2.32 -17.23 0.98
N LEU A 15 -1.24 -16.47 0.79
CA LEU A 15 -1.16 -15.08 1.25
C LEU A 15 -2.03 -14.10 0.43
N ARG A 16 -2.42 -14.47 -0.80
CA ARG A 16 -3.35 -13.71 -1.65
C ARG A 16 -4.81 -14.16 -1.51
N SER A 17 -5.06 -15.35 -0.98
CA SER A 17 -6.41 -15.88 -0.79
C SER A 17 -7.17 -15.24 0.38
N PRO A 18 -8.52 -15.28 0.38
CA PRO A 18 -9.34 -14.86 1.51
C PRO A 18 -8.88 -15.53 2.80
N TRP A 19 -8.82 -14.79 3.90
CA TRP A 19 -8.31 -15.26 5.21
C TRP A 19 -8.96 -16.57 5.69
N TRP A 20 -10.21 -16.83 5.28
CA TRP A 20 -10.93 -18.06 5.58
C TRP A 20 -10.32 -19.33 4.97
N MET A 21 -9.59 -19.24 3.85
CA MET A 21 -8.91 -20.42 3.31
C MET A 21 -7.76 -20.86 4.22
N SER A 22 -6.97 -19.92 4.72
CA SER A 22 -5.87 -20.21 5.66
C SER A 22 -6.39 -20.70 7.01
N ALA A 23 -7.52 -20.15 7.47
CA ALA A 23 -8.22 -20.65 8.65
C ALA A 23 -8.78 -22.06 8.43
N GLY A 24 -9.35 -22.33 7.25
CA GLY A 24 -9.85 -23.66 6.88
C GLY A 24 -8.76 -24.72 6.83
N VAL A 25 -7.59 -24.39 6.27
CA VAL A 25 -6.42 -25.30 6.27
C VAL A 25 -5.90 -25.55 7.68
N ALA A 26 -5.84 -24.52 8.53
CA ALA A 26 -5.44 -24.69 9.94
C ALA A 26 -6.43 -25.57 10.72
N VAL A 27 -7.74 -25.37 10.55
CA VAL A 27 -8.78 -26.20 11.17
C VAL A 27 -8.72 -27.64 10.66
N PHE A 28 -8.54 -27.85 9.35
CA PHE A 28 -8.39 -29.17 8.77
C PHE A 28 -7.18 -29.92 9.34
N LEU A 29 -6.02 -29.26 9.45
CA LEU A 29 -4.81 -29.85 10.04
C LEU A 29 -5.01 -30.17 11.53
N CYS A 30 -5.67 -29.29 12.29
CA CYS A 30 -6.01 -29.55 13.69
C CYS A 30 -6.97 -30.73 13.86
N VAL A 31 -8.01 -30.83 13.03
CA VAL A 31 -8.99 -31.93 13.06
C VAL A 31 -8.34 -33.26 12.64
N ALA A 32 -7.49 -33.25 11.61
CA ALA A 32 -6.75 -34.42 11.17
C ALA A 32 -5.74 -34.91 12.22
N ALA A 33 -5.05 -33.99 12.91
CA ALA A 33 -4.15 -34.32 14.00
C ALA A 33 -4.89 -34.91 15.21
N PHE A 34 -6.06 -34.35 15.56
CA PHE A 34 -6.86 -34.86 16.68
C PHE A 34 -7.54 -36.22 16.39
N GLY A 35 -7.78 -36.52 15.11
CA GLY A 35 -8.39 -37.79 14.68
C GLY A 35 -7.41 -38.95 14.50
N ALA A 36 -6.12 -38.68 14.24
CA ALA A 36 -5.14 -39.71 13.87
C ALA A 36 -4.02 -39.96 14.90
N LEU A 37 -3.81 -39.08 15.88
CA LEU A 37 -2.71 -39.22 16.86
C LEU A 37 -3.19 -39.73 18.23
N PRO A 38 -2.41 -40.61 18.90
CA PRO A 38 -2.61 -40.95 20.31
C PRO A 38 -2.53 -39.69 21.19
N LYS A 39 -3.35 -39.64 22.25
CA LYS A 39 -3.51 -38.48 23.15
C LYS A 39 -2.19 -38.00 23.78
N ASP A 40 -1.17 -38.86 23.82
CA ASP A 40 0.15 -38.57 24.39
C ASP A 40 0.97 -37.54 23.58
N PHE A 41 0.63 -37.32 22.30
CA PHE A 41 1.31 -36.35 21.43
C PHE A 41 0.53 -35.04 21.20
N ALA A 42 -0.59 -34.85 21.91
CA ALA A 42 -1.46 -33.68 21.74
C ALA A 42 -0.72 -32.34 21.98
N ALA A 43 0.24 -32.30 22.92
CA ALA A 43 1.05 -31.11 23.20
C ALA A 43 1.95 -30.71 22.01
N VAL A 44 2.52 -31.67 21.29
CA VAL A 44 3.36 -31.43 20.10
C VAL A 44 2.52 -30.92 18.94
N ALA A 45 1.28 -31.41 18.81
CA ALA A 45 0.32 -30.96 17.81
C ALA A 45 -0.18 -29.51 18.07
N VAL A 46 -0.39 -29.13 19.33
CA VAL A 46 -0.77 -27.75 19.68
C VAL A 46 0.37 -26.78 19.35
N PHE A 47 1.62 -27.13 19.69
CA PHE A 47 2.78 -26.27 19.41
C PHE A 47 3.05 -26.09 17.91
N SER A 48 2.76 -27.08 17.07
CA SER A 48 2.92 -26.96 15.61
C SER A 48 1.84 -26.10 14.95
N ALA A 49 0.64 -25.98 15.55
CA ALA A 49 -0.46 -25.17 15.04
C ALA A 49 -0.33 -23.66 15.39
N VAL A 50 0.38 -23.33 16.47
CA VAL A 50 0.62 -21.94 16.92
C VAL A 50 1.17 -21.01 15.83
N PRO A 51 2.23 -21.36 15.06
CA PRO A 51 2.74 -20.47 14.01
C PRO A 51 1.71 -20.19 12.90
N PHE A 52 0.84 -21.14 12.56
CA PHE A 52 -0.23 -20.94 11.57
C PHE A 52 -1.37 -20.08 12.13
N ALA A 53 -1.72 -20.25 13.40
CA ALA A 53 -2.70 -19.40 14.09
C ALA A 53 -2.22 -17.94 14.19
N ILE A 54 -0.93 -17.72 14.45
CA ILE A 54 -0.32 -16.39 14.47
C ILE A 54 -0.37 -15.74 13.08
N ILE A 55 -0.03 -16.48 12.01
CA ILE A 55 -0.12 -15.99 10.62
C ILE A 55 -1.58 -15.66 10.26
N SER A 56 -2.54 -16.48 10.67
CA SER A 56 -3.97 -16.25 10.47
C SER A 56 -4.43 -14.95 11.14
N LEU A 57 -4.10 -14.75 12.41
CA LEU A 57 -4.47 -13.56 13.17
C LEU A 57 -3.83 -12.29 12.59
N LEU A 58 -2.54 -12.34 12.25
CA LEU A 58 -1.84 -11.23 11.59
C LEU A 58 -2.43 -10.90 10.22
N SER A 59 -2.83 -11.91 9.44
CA SER A 59 -3.47 -11.72 8.14
C SER A 59 -4.87 -11.14 8.27
N ALA A 60 -5.67 -11.59 9.25
CA ALA A 60 -7.01 -11.08 9.53
C ALA A 60 -6.98 -9.59 9.92
N VAL A 61 -6.10 -9.19 10.84
CA VAL A 61 -5.93 -7.78 11.23
C VAL A 61 -5.50 -6.93 10.02
N ARG A 62 -4.64 -7.47 9.15
CA ARG A 62 -4.16 -6.77 7.96
C ARG A 62 -5.22 -6.65 6.87
N GLN A 63 -6.09 -7.65 6.71
CA GLN A 63 -7.23 -7.63 5.78
C GLN A 63 -8.34 -6.70 6.27
N TRP A 64 -8.63 -6.65 7.56
CA TRP A 64 -9.61 -5.71 8.15
C TRP A 64 -9.21 -4.24 8.02
N LYS A 65 -7.90 -3.94 7.92
CA LYS A 65 -7.40 -2.57 7.70
C LYS A 65 -7.39 -2.15 6.22
N LYS A 66 -7.71 -3.05 5.27
CA LYS A 66 -7.84 -2.67 3.86
C LYS A 66 -9.15 -1.90 3.67
N PRO A 67 -9.13 -0.71 3.06
CA PRO A 67 -10.38 -0.05 2.64
C PRO A 67 -11.15 -1.00 1.71
N SER A 68 -12.47 -1.10 1.90
CA SER A 68 -13.36 -1.90 1.05
C SER A 68 -13.14 -1.53 -0.42
N GLU A 69 -13.15 -2.52 -1.32
CA GLU A 69 -12.98 -2.28 -2.76
C GLU A 69 -13.98 -1.26 -3.29
N ALA A 70 -15.23 -1.30 -2.83
CA ALA A 70 -16.25 -0.31 -3.17
C ALA A 70 -15.84 1.12 -2.76
N ARG A 71 -15.17 1.28 -1.62
CA ARG A 71 -14.67 2.59 -1.17
C ARG A 71 -13.46 3.03 -2.00
N VAL A 72 -12.56 2.11 -2.35
CA VAL A 72 -11.42 2.44 -3.22
C VAL A 72 -11.93 2.90 -4.58
N LEU A 73 -12.92 2.23 -5.16
CA LEU A 73 -13.55 2.64 -6.41
C LEU A 73 -14.28 3.97 -6.30
N ALA A 74 -15.06 4.19 -5.23
CA ALA A 74 -15.77 5.45 -5.00
C ALA A 74 -14.80 6.63 -4.84
N VAL A 75 -13.71 6.46 -4.07
CA VAL A 75 -12.66 7.48 -3.95
C VAL A 75 -11.96 7.67 -5.29
N ALA A 76 -11.68 6.58 -6.02
CA ALA A 76 -11.03 6.68 -7.32
C ALA A 76 -11.88 7.46 -8.32
N GLN A 77 -13.19 7.23 -8.36
CA GLN A 77 -14.14 7.96 -9.20
C GLN A 77 -14.27 9.42 -8.77
N ALA A 78 -14.54 9.66 -7.49
CA ALA A 78 -14.65 11.02 -6.95
C ALA A 78 -13.38 11.84 -7.21
N VAL A 79 -12.21 11.23 -7.01
CA VAL A 79 -10.94 11.86 -7.36
C VAL A 79 -10.87 12.01 -8.87
N ALA A 80 -11.12 11.00 -9.71
CA ALA A 80 -11.09 11.13 -11.18
C ALA A 80 -11.93 12.29 -11.73
N ASP A 81 -13.02 12.66 -11.08
CA ASP A 81 -13.91 13.75 -11.49
C ASP A 81 -13.42 15.15 -11.07
N MET A 82 -12.53 15.25 -10.06
CA MET A 82 -12.02 16.53 -9.56
C MET A 82 -11.11 17.27 -10.54
N SER A 83 -11.22 18.58 -10.60
CA SER A 83 -10.19 19.43 -11.21
C SER A 83 -8.86 19.32 -10.47
N TRP A 84 -7.76 19.72 -11.10
CA TRP A 84 -6.45 19.76 -10.44
C TRP A 84 -6.46 20.60 -9.15
N ALA A 85 -7.11 21.76 -9.17
CA ALA A 85 -7.20 22.63 -8.01
C ALA A 85 -7.91 21.94 -6.83
N GLN A 86 -9.08 21.33 -7.08
CA GLN A 86 -9.82 20.58 -6.07
C GLN A 86 -9.00 19.42 -5.52
N PHE A 87 -8.33 18.66 -6.39
CA PHE A 87 -7.47 17.56 -5.96
C PHE A 87 -6.30 18.07 -5.10
N ALA A 88 -5.65 19.16 -5.49
CA ALA A 88 -4.53 19.73 -4.76
C ALA A 88 -4.94 20.22 -3.37
N ASP A 89 -6.07 20.91 -3.26
CA ASP A 89 -6.66 21.35 -1.99
C ASP A 89 -7.00 20.13 -1.11
N THR A 90 -7.56 19.09 -1.72
CA THR A 90 -7.97 17.85 -1.05
C THR A 90 -6.75 17.09 -0.51
N ALA A 91 -5.73 16.90 -1.34
CA ALA A 91 -4.49 16.22 -0.98
C ALA A 91 -3.72 16.98 0.10
N GLU A 92 -3.62 18.30 -0.01
CA GLU A 92 -3.00 19.16 1.02
C GLU A 92 -3.72 19.02 2.37
N ALA A 93 -5.04 19.06 2.39
CA ALA A 93 -5.81 18.86 3.62
C ALA A 93 -5.59 17.45 4.21
N GLY A 94 -5.44 16.43 3.36
CA GLY A 94 -5.05 15.08 3.75
C GLY A 94 -3.70 15.03 4.45
N PHE A 95 -2.66 15.60 3.82
CA PHE A 95 -1.31 15.62 4.39
C PHE A 95 -1.20 16.46 5.66
N LYS A 96 -1.91 17.59 5.74
CA LYS A 96 -1.98 18.40 6.97
C LYS A 96 -2.62 17.63 8.13
N ARG A 97 -3.67 16.85 7.85
CA ARG A 97 -4.33 16.00 8.86
C ARG A 97 -3.39 14.93 9.40
N ASP A 98 -2.55 14.37 8.54
CA ASP A 98 -1.54 13.38 8.95
C ASP A 98 -0.41 14.00 9.79
N GLY A 99 -0.38 15.34 9.97
CA GLY A 99 0.62 16.07 10.74
C GLY A 99 1.83 16.51 9.92
N CYS A 100 1.72 16.58 8.59
CA CYS A 100 2.74 17.18 7.74
C CYS A 100 2.45 18.67 7.51
N GLU A 101 3.49 19.50 7.54
CA GLU A 101 3.44 20.81 6.90
C GLU A 101 3.50 20.61 5.38
N VAL A 102 2.67 21.32 4.64
CA VAL A 102 2.54 21.18 3.18
C VAL A 102 2.87 22.52 2.53
N GLU A 103 3.83 22.52 1.61
CA GLU A 103 4.19 23.65 0.78
C GLU A 103 3.92 23.28 -0.69
N ARG A 104 3.12 24.07 -1.40
CA ARG A 104 2.87 23.85 -2.84
C ARG A 104 4.08 24.29 -3.65
N LEU A 105 4.59 23.39 -4.46
CA LEU A 105 5.66 23.66 -5.41
C LEU A 105 5.07 23.81 -6.81
N GLN A 106 5.51 24.83 -7.54
CA GLN A 106 5.26 24.94 -8.98
C GLN A 106 6.53 24.60 -9.77
N THR A 107 7.12 23.45 -9.47
CA THR A 107 8.36 22.99 -10.12
C THR A 107 8.07 21.78 -10.99
N ALA A 108 8.76 21.66 -12.13
CA ALA A 108 8.72 20.43 -12.91
C ALA A 108 9.25 19.25 -12.07
N GLY A 109 8.39 18.27 -11.80
CA GLY A 109 8.74 17.02 -11.11
C GLY A 109 8.08 16.84 -9.74
N ALA A 110 7.69 17.92 -9.03
CA ALA A 110 6.93 17.82 -7.77
C ALA A 110 5.97 18.99 -7.58
N ASP A 111 4.80 18.68 -7.04
CA ASP A 111 3.70 19.61 -6.79
C ASP A 111 3.59 19.99 -5.31
N PHE A 112 4.10 19.15 -4.40
CA PHE A 112 4.14 19.43 -2.96
C PHE A 112 5.49 19.09 -2.33
N LEU A 113 5.86 19.88 -1.33
CA LEU A 113 6.89 19.55 -0.36
C LEU A 113 6.21 19.34 0.98
N LEU A 114 6.35 18.13 1.53
CA LEU A 114 5.90 17.79 2.86
C LEU A 114 7.07 17.93 3.82
N ARG A 115 6.86 18.59 4.96
CA ARG A 115 7.81 18.58 6.08
C ARG A 115 7.15 17.96 7.30
N ARG A 116 7.87 17.06 7.95
CA ARG A 116 7.47 16.45 9.23
C ARG A 116 8.70 16.35 10.11
N GLY A 117 8.82 17.27 11.07
CA GLY A 117 10.03 17.41 11.87
C GLY A 117 11.24 17.68 10.98
N ASP A 118 12.28 16.85 11.08
CA ASP A 118 13.52 16.96 10.31
C ASP A 118 13.50 16.17 8.98
N HIS A 119 12.31 15.74 8.53
CA HIS A 119 12.17 14.97 7.30
C HIS A 119 11.38 15.75 6.27
N GLN A 120 11.89 15.72 5.04
CA GLN A 120 11.26 16.32 3.86
C GLN A 120 10.90 15.22 2.86
N ALA A 121 9.67 15.28 2.34
CA ALA A 121 9.21 14.42 1.28
C ALA A 121 8.70 15.26 0.10
N LEU A 122 9.10 14.90 -1.11
CA LEU A 122 8.56 15.49 -2.33
C LEU A 122 7.41 14.66 -2.85
N VAL A 123 6.32 15.30 -3.21
CA VAL A 123 5.15 14.65 -3.78
C VAL A 123 4.90 15.17 -5.19
N SER A 124 4.80 14.25 -6.14
CA SER A 124 4.35 14.55 -7.49
C SER A 124 2.99 13.92 -7.70
N ALA A 125 2.03 14.71 -8.15
CA ALA A 125 0.75 14.22 -8.64
C ALA A 125 0.56 14.60 -10.11
N ARG A 126 1.63 14.91 -10.83
CA ARG A 126 1.55 15.33 -12.22
C ARG A 126 0.94 14.22 -13.08
N ARG A 127 -0.15 14.55 -13.79
CA ARG A 127 -0.94 13.59 -14.59
C ARG A 127 -1.45 12.40 -13.75
N TRP A 128 -1.81 12.61 -12.49
CA TRP A 128 -2.40 11.60 -11.62
C TRP A 128 -3.58 10.83 -12.27
N LYS A 129 -4.37 11.47 -13.16
CA LYS A 129 -5.46 10.85 -13.95
C LYS A 129 -5.02 10.03 -15.17
N ALA A 130 -3.73 9.95 -15.48
CA ALA A 130 -3.28 9.21 -16.65
C ALA A 130 -3.69 7.74 -16.54
N ALA A 131 -4.25 7.19 -17.62
CA ALA A 131 -4.64 5.78 -17.70
C ALA A 131 -3.47 4.84 -17.41
N ALA A 132 -2.25 5.22 -17.82
CA ALA A 132 -1.03 4.49 -17.55
C ALA A 132 0.13 5.42 -17.15
N VAL A 133 0.81 5.10 -16.06
CA VAL A 133 2.01 5.79 -15.58
C VAL A 133 3.28 5.07 -16.04
N GLY A 134 4.09 5.80 -16.80
CA GLY A 134 5.40 5.37 -17.27
C GLY A 134 6.53 5.71 -16.29
N VAL A 135 7.77 5.46 -16.71
CA VAL A 135 8.96 5.69 -15.88
C VAL A 135 9.35 7.18 -15.82
N GLU A 136 9.08 7.96 -16.86
CA GLU A 136 9.58 9.34 -16.94
C GLU A 136 9.09 10.29 -15.84
N PRO A 137 7.80 10.30 -15.45
CA PRO A 137 7.36 11.13 -14.32
C PRO A 137 8.07 10.78 -13.00
N LEU A 138 8.42 9.50 -12.81
CA LEU A 138 9.16 9.05 -11.63
C LEU A 138 10.62 9.50 -11.67
N ARG A 139 11.24 9.53 -12.86
CA ARG A 139 12.60 10.05 -13.05
C ARG A 139 12.69 11.53 -12.75
N GLU A 140 11.71 12.32 -13.20
CA GLU A 140 11.65 13.75 -12.90
C GLU A 140 11.56 14.01 -11.39
N LEU A 141 10.69 13.28 -10.70
CA LEU A 141 10.55 13.37 -9.24
C LEU A 141 11.84 12.95 -8.52
N GLN A 142 12.47 11.86 -8.96
CA GLN A 142 13.72 11.37 -8.38
C GLN A 142 14.86 12.37 -8.56
N ALA A 143 15.01 12.94 -9.76
CA ALA A 143 16.03 13.95 -10.02
C ALA A 143 15.83 15.20 -9.15
N LEU A 144 14.58 15.58 -8.86
CA LEU A 144 14.28 16.69 -7.96
C LEU A 144 14.57 16.34 -6.49
N ARG A 145 14.30 15.09 -6.08
CA ARG A 145 14.66 14.57 -4.75
C ARG A 145 16.15 14.70 -4.49
N GLU A 146 16.97 14.27 -5.44
CA GLU A 146 18.43 14.35 -5.35
C GLU A 146 18.91 15.80 -5.28
N LYS A 147 18.35 16.68 -6.11
CA LYS A 147 18.70 18.11 -6.10
C LYS A 147 18.36 18.82 -4.79
N ARG A 148 17.24 18.45 -4.15
CA ARG A 148 16.80 19.08 -2.89
C ARG A 148 17.27 18.36 -1.63
N GLY A 149 17.88 17.18 -1.76
CA GLY A 149 18.26 16.36 -0.61
C GLY A 149 17.06 15.86 0.20
N ALA A 150 15.88 15.74 -0.42
CA ALA A 150 14.70 15.24 0.27
C ALA A 150 14.86 13.74 0.57
N ARG A 151 14.39 13.32 1.75
CA ARG A 151 14.52 11.94 2.21
C ARG A 151 13.61 11.00 1.44
N GLU A 152 12.41 11.47 1.10
CA GLU A 152 11.37 10.66 0.48
C GLU A 152 10.85 11.31 -0.81
N ALA A 153 10.43 10.46 -1.75
CA ALA A 153 9.73 10.86 -2.96
C ALA A 153 8.46 10.02 -3.08
N ILE A 154 7.33 10.67 -3.29
CA ILE A 154 6.01 10.06 -3.39
C ILE A 154 5.38 10.48 -4.71
N PHE A 155 4.97 9.51 -5.52
CA PHE A 155 4.24 9.76 -6.76
C PHE A 155 2.79 9.30 -6.61
N ILE A 156 1.82 10.19 -6.81
CA ILE A 156 0.39 9.88 -6.75
C ILE A 156 -0.10 9.46 -8.14
N ALA A 157 -0.64 8.25 -8.22
CA ALA A 157 -1.19 7.68 -9.44
C ALA A 157 -2.60 7.15 -9.19
N LEU A 158 -3.56 7.59 -9.99
CA LEU A 158 -4.92 7.05 -9.98
C LEU A 158 -5.08 5.89 -10.96
N GLY A 159 -4.49 6.01 -12.15
CA GLY A 159 -4.51 4.95 -13.17
C GLY A 159 -3.44 3.87 -12.95
N ASP A 160 -3.32 2.99 -13.93
CA ASP A 160 -2.43 1.84 -13.84
C ASP A 160 -0.95 2.27 -13.88
N VAL A 161 -0.12 1.63 -13.07
CA VAL A 161 1.33 1.85 -13.08
C VAL A 161 1.98 0.69 -13.84
N SER A 162 2.72 1.01 -14.90
CA SER A 162 3.41 0.00 -15.71
C SER A 162 4.41 -0.80 -14.88
N ASP A 163 4.66 -2.07 -15.24
CA ASP A 163 5.65 -2.91 -14.55
C ASP A 163 7.04 -2.28 -14.51
N LYS A 164 7.43 -1.57 -15.58
CA LYS A 164 8.68 -0.82 -15.65
C LYS A 164 8.73 0.32 -14.62
N ALA A 165 7.62 1.04 -14.45
CA ALA A 165 7.50 2.11 -13.46
C ALA A 165 7.53 1.56 -12.02
N TRP A 166 6.85 0.44 -11.75
CA TRP A 166 6.96 -0.27 -10.48
C TRP A 166 8.39 -0.71 -10.16
N HIS A 167 9.07 -1.27 -11.15
CA HIS A 167 10.45 -1.69 -11.00
C HIS A 167 11.37 -0.51 -10.69
N TYR A 168 11.23 0.58 -11.45
CA TYR A 168 12.00 1.81 -11.23
C TYR A 168 11.73 2.41 -9.84
N ALA A 169 10.47 2.52 -9.43
CA ALA A 169 10.09 3.06 -8.13
C ALA A 169 10.75 2.29 -6.98
N ARG A 170 10.77 0.95 -7.05
CA ARG A 170 11.44 0.11 -6.03
C ARG A 170 12.97 0.24 -6.05
N LEU A 171 13.57 0.43 -7.22
CA LEU A 171 15.02 0.59 -7.33
C LEU A 171 15.50 1.93 -6.76
N GLN A 172 14.70 2.99 -6.94
CA GLN A 172 15.06 4.35 -6.53
C GLN A 172 14.46 4.76 -5.18
N ASP A 173 13.76 3.84 -4.51
CA ASP A 173 13.04 4.09 -3.26
C ASP A 173 12.02 5.24 -3.38
N VAL A 174 11.30 5.25 -4.51
CA VAL A 174 10.17 6.15 -4.75
C VAL A 174 8.89 5.44 -4.34
N SER A 175 8.12 6.05 -3.46
CA SER A 175 6.83 5.54 -3.01
C SER A 175 5.74 5.84 -4.05
N LEU A 176 4.89 4.86 -4.33
CA LEU A 176 3.78 4.98 -5.29
C LEU A 176 2.45 4.98 -4.54
N MET A 177 1.83 6.15 -4.43
CA MET A 177 0.53 6.32 -3.82
C MET A 177 -0.58 6.05 -4.84
N THR A 178 -1.10 4.83 -4.78
CA THR A 178 -2.19 4.35 -5.67
C THR A 178 -3.57 4.59 -5.05
N ALA A 179 -4.65 4.34 -5.81
CA ALA A 179 -6.03 4.53 -5.36
C ALA A 179 -6.35 3.97 -3.95
N PRO A 180 -5.89 2.78 -3.52
CA PRO A 180 -6.12 2.28 -2.16
C PRO A 180 -5.46 3.10 -1.05
N GLU A 181 -4.30 3.70 -1.33
CA GLU A 181 -3.57 4.54 -0.38
C GLU A 181 -4.17 5.94 -0.34
N LEU A 182 -4.57 6.46 -1.49
CA LEU A 182 -5.34 7.69 -1.59
C LEU A 182 -6.68 7.57 -0.84
N ALA A 183 -7.37 6.44 -0.94
CA ALA A 183 -8.58 6.16 -0.16
C ALA A 183 -8.37 6.13 1.36
N LYS A 184 -7.13 5.91 1.83
CA LYS A 184 -6.78 6.05 3.24
C LYS A 184 -6.51 7.51 3.60
N LEU A 185 -5.77 8.24 2.77
CA LEU A 185 -5.49 9.67 2.95
C LEU A 185 -6.79 10.50 2.99
N LEU A 186 -7.76 10.13 2.17
CA LEU A 186 -9.03 10.83 1.99
C LEU A 186 -10.17 10.27 2.86
N ARG A 187 -9.88 9.36 3.80
CA ARG A 187 -10.87 8.55 4.52
C ARG A 187 -11.96 9.35 5.25
N ASP A 188 -11.65 10.56 5.69
CA ASP A 188 -12.52 11.43 6.50
C ASP A 188 -12.92 12.73 5.79
N GLN A 189 -12.65 12.84 4.49
CA GLN A 189 -13.09 13.98 3.70
C GLN A 189 -14.49 13.68 3.14
N LYS A 190 -15.43 14.58 3.36
CA LYS A 190 -16.71 14.57 2.62
C LYS A 190 -16.36 14.82 1.16
N LEU A 191 -16.26 13.74 0.39
CA LEU A 191 -16.29 13.79 -1.06
C LEU A 191 -17.73 14.20 -1.41
N GLN A 192 -17.92 15.51 -1.63
CA GLN A 192 -19.21 16.08 -2.03
C GLN A 192 -19.31 16.14 -3.55
#